data_AF-A0A3D5EP35-F1
#
_entry.id   AF-A0A3D5EP35-F1
#
_cell.length_a   1.000
_cell.length_b   1.000
_cell.length_c   1.000
_cell.angle_alpha   90.00
_cell.angle_beta   90.00
_cell.angle_gamma   90.00
#
_symmetry.space_group_name_H-M   'P 1'
#
loop_
_entity.id
_entity.type
_entity.pdbx_description
1 polymer ?
#
loop_
_entity_poly.entity_id
_entity_poly.type
_entity_poly.pdbx_seq_one_letter_code
_entity_poly.pdbx_strand_id
1 'polypeptide(L)' 'MSSKSNFILMAEYNKWMNASIYSAASNLSSQELAKDRGAFFGSIIGTLNH' A
#
# COMPACT_ATOMS: atom_id res chain seq x y z
N MET A 1 23.18 -13.89 6.72
CA MET A 1 22.89 -12.55 6.15
C MET A 1 23.04 -11.52 7.25
N SER A 2 23.57 -10.33 6.95
CA SER A 2 23.67 -9.25 7.96
C SER A 2 22.29 -8.62 8.19
N SER A 3 22.06 -8.05 9.38
CA SER A 3 20.84 -7.29 9.68
C SER A 3 20.62 -6.14 8.66
N LYS A 4 21.69 -5.47 8.24
CA LYS A 4 21.66 -4.44 7.19
C LYS A 4 21.12 -4.97 5.85
N SER A 5 21.58 -6.14 5.42
CA SER A 5 21.13 -6.76 4.17
C SER A 5 19.62 -7.07 4.19
N ASN A 6 19.10 -7.52 5.33
CA ASN A 6 17.66 -7.78 5.48
C ASN A 6 16.84 -6.49 5.40
N PHE A 7 17.30 -5.41 6.02
CA PHE A 7 16.60 -4.12 5.95
C PHE A 7 16.57 -3.54 4.53
N ILE A 8 17.67 -3.64 3.79
CA ILE A 8 17.71 -3.22 2.38
C ILE A 8 16.71 -4.02 1.55
N LEU A 9 16.71 -5.36 1.70
CA LEU A 9 15.79 -6.21 0.99
C LEU A 9 14.32 -5.87 1.29
N MET A 10 13.97 -5.67 2.56
CA MET A 10 12.61 -5.27 2.95
C MET A 10 12.24 -3.88 2.41
N ALA A 11 13.18 -2.93 2.38
CA ALA A 11 12.94 -1.60 1.82
C ALA A 11 12.69 -1.63 0.31
N GLU A 12 13.49 -2.42 -0.43
CA GLU A 12 13.31 -2.64 -1.87
C GLU A 12 11.96 -3.31 -2.16
N TYR A 13 11.60 -4.33 -1.38
CA TYR A 13 10.30 -4.99 -1.47
C TYR A 13 9.16 -4.01 -1.22
N ASN A 14 9.20 -3.25 -0.12
CA ASN A 14 8.14 -2.29 0.21
C ASN A 14 7.98 -1.23 -0.87
N LYS A 15 9.09 -0.74 -1.45
CA LYS A 15 9.05 0.21 -2.56
C LYS A 15 8.34 -0.36 -3.78
N TRP A 16 8.68 -1.59 -4.18
CA TRP A 16 8.04 -2.27 -5.29
C TRP A 16 6.55 -2.51 -5.03
N MET A 17 6.22 -3.01 -3.83
CA MET A 17 4.85 -3.31 -3.45
C MET A 17 3.96 -2.07 -3.41
N ASN A 18 4.46 -0.97 -2.85
CA ASN A 18 3.73 0.31 -2.84
C ASN A 18 3.45 0.79 -4.28
N ALA A 19 4.43 0.69 -5.19
CA ALA A 19 4.22 1.07 -6.58
C ALA A 19 3.15 0.20 -7.27
N SER A 20 3.17 -1.11 -7.03
CA SER A 20 2.14 -2.03 -7.55
C SER A 20 0.74 -1.73 -7.00
N ILE A 21 0.64 -1.48 -5.69
CA ILE A 21 -0.64 -1.14 -5.03
C ILE A 21 -1.18 0.19 -5.56
N TYR A 22 -0.34 1.23 -5.66
CA TYR A 22 -0.76 2.52 -6.20
C TYR A 22 -1.20 2.44 -7.66
N SER A 23 -0.51 1.65 -8.48
CA SER A 23 -0.91 1.40 -9.86
C SER A 23 -2.24 0.66 -9.97
N ALA A 24 -2.57 -0.22 -9.02
CA ALA A 24 -3.88 -0.87 -8.99
C ALA A 24 -4.97 0.11 -8.53
N ALA A 25 -4.71 0.86 -7.45
CA ALA A 25 -5.62 1.83 -6.87
C ALA A 25 -5.94 2.99 -7.81
N SER A 26 -5.02 3.38 -8.70
CA SER A 26 -5.25 4.44 -9.69
C SER A 26 -6.31 4.11 -10.74
N ASN A 27 -6.71 2.83 -10.87
CA ASN A 27 -7.81 2.42 -11.76
C ASN A 27 -9.20 2.57 -11.11
N LEU A 28 -9.26 2.96 -9.84
CA LEU A 28 -10.51 3.18 -9.11
C LEU A 28 -10.90 4.65 -9.14
N SER A 29 -12.21 4.92 -9.13
CA SER A 29 -12.71 6.28 -8.93
C SER A 29 -12.46 6.74 -7.49
N SER A 30 -12.47 8.05 -7.27
CA SER A 30 -12.36 8.62 -5.92
C SER A 30 -13.45 8.09 -4.97
N GLN A 31 -14.66 7.83 -5.48
CA GLN A 31 -15.74 7.24 -4.70
C GLN A 31 -15.42 5.81 -4.28
N GLU A 32 -14.88 4.98 -5.19
CA GLU A 32 -14.52 3.59 -4.86
C GLU A 32 -13.32 3.48 -3.92
N LEU A 33 -12.40 4.45 -3.97
CA LEU A 33 -11.27 4.58 -3.04
C LEU A 33 -11.71 4.96 -1.63
N ALA A 34 -12.68 5.88 -1.51
CA ALA A 34 -13.20 6.37 -0.24
C ALA A 34 -14.30 5.48 0.36
N LYS A 35 -14.86 4.55 -0.42
CA LYS A 35 -15.91 3.63 0.02
C LYS A 35 -15.46 2.82 1.23
N ASP A 36 -16.30 2.76 2.26
CA ASP A 36 -16.10 1.89 3.41
C ASP A 36 -16.21 0.42 2.99
N ARG A 37 -15.21 -0.36 3.41
CA ARG A 37 -15.07 -1.80 3.14
C ARG A 37 -14.85 -2.61 4.41
N GLY A 38 -15.00 -2.00 5.60
CA GLY A 38 -14.79 -2.68 6.88
C GLY A 38 -13.33 -3.04 7.16
N ALA A 39 -12.38 -2.39 6.49
CA ALA A 39 -10.96 -2.49 6.83
C ALA A 39 -10.69 -1.75 8.15
N PHE A 40 -9.53 -1.97 8.76
CA PHE A 40 -9.16 -1.27 10.01
C PHE A 40 -9.22 0.26 9.85
N PHE A 41 -8.84 0.78 8.68
CA PHE A 41 -8.95 2.21 8.33
C PHE A 41 -10.21 2.55 7.52
N GLY A 42 -11.22 1.69 7.55
CA GLY A 42 -12.51 1.82 6.86
C GLY A 42 -12.42 1.61 5.35
N SER A 43 -11.62 2.42 4.65
CA SER A 43 -11.55 2.46 3.17
C SER A 43 -10.18 2.08 2.61
N ILE A 44 -10.11 1.94 1.28
CA ILE A 44 -8.85 1.71 0.57
C ILE A 44 -7.92 2.91 0.80
N ILE A 45 -8.38 4.13 0.52
CA ILE A 45 -7.54 5.32 0.67
C ILE A 45 -7.17 5.59 2.14
N GLY A 46 -8.06 5.25 3.09
CA GLY A 46 -7.74 5.31 4.52
C GLY A 46 -6.58 4.37 4.88
N THR A 47 -6.57 3.16 4.31
CA THR A 47 -5.50 2.18 4.52
C THR A 47 -4.19 2.62 3.85
N LEU A 48 -4.24 3.21 2.65
CA LEU A 48 -3.05 3.67 1.94
C LEU A 48 -2.41 4.93 2.53
N ASN A 49 -3.20 5.75 3.24
CA ASN A 49 -2.71 6.95 3.91
C ASN A 49 -2.06 6.66 5.27
N HIS A 50 -2.35 5.49 5.86
CA HIS A 50 -1.72 5.05 7.10
C HIS A 50 -0.34 4.46 6.82
#